data_AF-A0A377HH24-F1
#
_entry.id   AF-A0A377HH24-F1
#
_cell.length_a   1.000
_cell.length_b   1.000
_cell.length_c   1.000
_cell.angle_alpha   90.00
_cell.angle_beta   90.00
_cell.angle_gamma   90.00
#
_symmetry.space_group_name_H-M   'P 1'
#
loop_
_entity.id
_entity.type
_entity.pdbx_description
1 polymer ?
#
loop_
_entity_poly.entity_id
_entity_poly.type
_entity_poly.pdbx_seq_one_letter_code
_entity_poly.pdbx_strand_id
1 'polypeptide(L)'
;MEELRQIRLRLKPETVAYLEEFADDKRFGHLGQVIDHIADEHKHLADEKWDMQFLTRSISTQVSHRIEELVNEQISTELERIRLAANRSDRHGQILTELLQALMQTEGIEDIMTTDQFKPTFLATAERVVQERIEHQKQKKDTLTFERG
;
A
#
# COMPACT_ATOMS: atom_id res chain seq x y z
N MET A 1 1.79 34.45 46.72
CA MET A 1 0.85 33.62 47.51
C MET A 1 -0.29 33.28 46.58
N GLU A 2 -0.56 31.99 46.41
CA GLU A 2 -1.69 31.52 45.59
C GLU A 2 -3.01 31.88 46.27
N GLU A 3 -3.96 32.45 45.52
CA GLU A 3 -5.29 32.77 46.02
C GLU A 3 -6.13 31.50 46.10
N LEU A 4 -6.33 30.97 47.31
CA LEU A 4 -7.20 29.81 47.54
C LEU A 4 -8.66 30.25 47.69
N ARG A 5 -9.56 29.66 46.89
CA ARG A 5 -11.02 29.87 47.00
C ARG A 5 -11.70 28.69 47.65
N GLN A 6 -12.54 28.96 48.66
CA GLN A 6 -13.33 27.92 49.32
C GLN A 6 -14.60 27.61 48.52
N ILE A 7 -14.78 26.33 48.16
CA ILE A 7 -15.98 25.84 47.47
C ILE A 7 -16.63 24.76 48.34
N ARG A 8 -17.95 24.83 48.54
CA ARG A 8 -18.70 23.81 49.28
C ARG A 8 -19.31 22.81 48.29
N LEU A 9 -18.84 21.56 48.33
CA LEU A 9 -19.25 20.50 47.43
C LEU A 9 -20.09 19.44 48.17
N ARG A 10 -21.04 18.83 47.46
CA ARG A 10 -21.73 17.61 47.89
C ARG A 10 -21.29 16.48 46.98
N LEU A 11 -20.56 15.52 47.52
CA LEU A 11 -20.02 14.39 46.79
C LEU A 11 -20.72 13.10 47.21
N LYS A 12 -20.65 12.08 46.35
CA LYS A 12 -21.11 10.74 46.72
C LYS A 12 -20.19 10.15 47.79
N PRO A 13 -20.70 9.29 48.70
CA PRO A 13 -19.88 8.67 49.74
C PRO A 13 -18.67 7.92 49.17
N GLU A 14 -18.85 7.21 48.06
CA GLU A 14 -17.80 6.47 47.35
C GLU A 14 -16.67 7.39 46.85
N THR A 15 -17.02 8.58 46.37
CA THR A 15 -16.05 9.58 45.88
C THR A 15 -15.27 10.19 47.04
N VAL A 16 -15.90 10.41 48.19
CA VAL A 16 -15.21 10.91 49.39
C VAL A 16 -14.23 9.86 49.90
N ALA A 17 -14.66 8.60 49.99
CA ALA A 17 -13.80 7.49 50.41
C ALA A 17 -12.56 7.35 49.51
N TYR A 18 -12.74 7.42 48.18
CA TYR A 18 -11.62 7.42 47.24
C TYR A 18 -10.66 8.59 47.46
N LEU A 19 -11.17 9.81 47.65
CA LEU A 19 -10.33 10.99 47.85
C LEU A 19 -9.56 10.93 49.17
N GLU A 20 -10.13 10.37 50.23
CA GLU A 20 -9.47 10.15 51.52
C GLU A 20 -8.37 9.08 51.42
N GLU A 21 -8.67 7.94 50.79
CA GLU A 21 -7.68 6.88 50.53
C GLU A 21 -6.51 7.39 49.68
N PHE A 22 -6.80 8.17 48.64
CA PHE A 22 -5.79 8.77 47.78
C PHE A 22 -5.00 9.89 48.48
N ALA A 23 -5.62 10.62 49.42
CA ALA A 23 -4.94 11.60 50.26
C ALA A 23 -3.89 10.93 51.14
N ASP A 24 -4.26 9.81 51.76
CA ASP A 24 -3.40 9.04 52.66
C ASP A 24 -2.24 8.38 51.89
N ASP A 25 -2.53 7.78 50.73
CA ASP A 25 -1.53 7.09 49.91
C ASP A 25 -0.45 8.05 49.38
N LYS A 26 -0.85 9.23 48.89
CA LYS A 26 0.07 10.26 48.38
C LYS A 26 0.53 11.29 49.44
N ARG A 27 0.12 11.13 50.71
CA ARG A 27 0.47 11.99 51.87
C ARG A 27 0.11 13.47 51.69
N PHE A 28 -1.06 13.76 51.14
CA PHE A 28 -1.56 15.12 51.05
C PHE A 28 -2.07 15.62 52.41
N GLY A 29 -1.86 16.91 52.70
CA GLY A 29 -2.22 17.47 54.01
C GLY A 29 -3.71 17.79 54.17
N HIS A 30 -4.48 17.80 53.08
CA HIS A 30 -5.91 18.12 53.05
C HIS A 30 -6.52 17.77 51.69
N LEU A 31 -7.82 17.41 51.67
CA LEU A 31 -8.55 17.07 50.45
C LEU A 31 -8.52 18.14 49.36
N GLY A 32 -8.34 19.42 49.71
CA GLY A 32 -8.17 20.49 48.73
C GLY A 32 -6.98 20.25 47.79
N GLN A 33 -5.82 19.88 48.35
CA GLN A 33 -4.60 19.57 47.58
C GLN A 33 -4.78 18.35 46.68
N VAL A 34 -5.55 17.37 47.14
CA VAL A 34 -5.87 16.16 46.35
C VAL A 34 -6.72 16.53 45.14
N ILE A 35 -7.73 17.39 45.33
CA ILE A 35 -8.61 17.84 44.26
C ILE A 35 -7.84 18.68 43.23
N ASP A 36 -6.98 19.60 43.69
CA ASP A 36 -6.14 20.41 42.81
C ASP A 36 -5.19 19.51 42.00
N HIS A 37 -4.55 18.53 42.65
CA HIS A 37 -3.66 17.58 41.99
C HIS A 37 -4.39 16.72 40.93
N ILE A 38 -5.58 16.21 41.24
CA ILE A 38 -6.39 15.43 40.29
C ILE A 38 -6.85 16.31 39.12
N ALA A 39 -7.19 17.58 39.38
CA ALA A 39 -7.59 18.52 38.35
C ALA A 39 -6.43 18.84 37.39
N ASP A 40 -5.22 19.04 37.93
CA ASP A 40 -4.00 19.25 37.15
C ASP A 40 -3.63 18.00 36.35
N GLU A 41 -3.69 16.81 36.96
CA GLU A 41 -3.43 15.53 36.28
C GLU A 41 -4.45 15.28 35.15
N HIS A 42 -5.73 15.57 35.39
CA HIS A 42 -6.76 15.46 34.37
C HIS A 42 -6.53 16.43 33.20
N LYS A 43 -6.10 17.66 33.50
CA LYS A 43 -5.77 18.66 32.48
C LYS A 43 -4.56 18.21 31.64
N HIS A 44 -3.51 17.71 32.28
CA HIS A 44 -2.33 17.18 31.59
C HIS A 44 -2.68 15.97 30.71
N LEU A 45 -3.49 15.03 31.19
CA LEU A 45 -3.94 13.88 30.41
C LEU A 45 -4.83 14.28 29.22
N ALA A 46 -5.66 15.32 29.38
CA ALA A 46 -6.49 15.85 28.29
C ALA A 46 -5.62 16.49 27.19
N ASP A 47 -4.61 17.27 27.58
CA ASP A 47 -3.65 17.89 26.65
C ASP A 47 -2.81 16.82 25.92
N GLU A 48 -2.27 15.83 26.64
CA GLU A 48 -1.47 14.74 26.06
C GLU A 48 -2.31 13.89 25.07
N LYS A 49 -3.57 13.61 25.41
CA LYS A 49 -4.48 12.90 24.52
C LYS A 49 -4.78 13.70 23.25
N TRP A 50 -4.92 15.01 23.36
CA TRP A 50 -5.13 15.89 22.21
C TRP A 50 -3.89 15.90 21.29
N ASP A 51 -2.69 16.01 21.86
CA ASP A 51 -1.42 15.93 21.13
C ASP A 51 -1.26 14.58 20.42
N MET A 52 -1.53 13.47 21.10
CA MET A 52 -1.45 12.13 20.53
C MET A 52 -2.43 11.96 19.35
N GLN A 53 -3.68 12.42 19.50
CA GLN A 53 -4.66 12.36 18.42
C GLN A 53 -4.24 13.21 17.21
N PHE A 54 -3.68 14.40 17.46
CA PHE A 54 -3.15 15.26 16.43
C PHE A 54 -1.97 14.61 15.69
N LEU A 55 -1.00 14.06 16.43
CA LEU A 55 0.15 13.34 15.87
C LEU A 55 -0.28 12.12 15.06
N THR A 56 -1.19 11.31 15.60
CA THR A 56 -1.73 10.12 14.92
C THR A 56 -2.43 10.51 13.61
N ARG A 57 -3.25 11.55 13.62
CA ARG A 57 -3.93 12.04 12.41
C ARG A 57 -2.93 12.57 11.38
N SER A 58 -1.92 13.30 11.83
CA SER A 58 -0.89 13.87 10.97
C SER A 58 -0.05 12.77 10.31
N ILE A 59 0.41 11.80 11.11
CA ILE A 59 1.16 10.63 10.62
C ILE A 59 0.28 9.81 9.66
N SER A 60 -0.97 9.51 10.02
CA SER A 60 -1.88 8.77 9.16
C SER A 60 -2.10 9.47 7.82
N THR A 61 -2.22 10.80 7.82
CA THR A 61 -2.42 11.59 6.60
C THR A 61 -1.15 11.57 5.74
N GLN A 62 0.03 11.78 6.35
CA GLN A 62 1.32 11.77 5.65
C GLN A 62 1.63 10.39 5.05
N VAL A 63 1.40 9.32 5.82
CA VAL A 63 1.62 7.95 5.36
C VAL A 63 0.65 7.60 4.23
N SER A 64 -0.63 7.94 4.35
CA SER A 64 -1.61 7.69 3.28
C SER A 64 -1.22 8.41 1.99
N HIS A 65 -0.87 9.69 2.11
CA HIS A 65 -0.44 10.48 0.95
C HIS A 65 0.82 9.93 0.31
N ARG A 66 1.81 9.53 1.11
CA ARG A 66 3.06 8.98 0.59
C ARG A 66 2.88 7.61 -0.07
N ILE A 67 1.97 6.78 0.46
CA ILE A 67 1.59 5.51 -0.17
C ILE A 67 0.89 5.79 -1.49
N GLU A 68 -0.07 6.72 -1.54
CA GLU A 68 -0.75 7.10 -2.78
C GLU A 68 0.23 7.59 -3.84
N GLU A 69 1.19 8.45 -3.49
CA GLU A 69 2.24 8.90 -4.41
C GLU A 69 3.08 7.74 -4.94
N LEU A 70 3.65 6.93 -4.04
CA LEU A 70 4.53 5.81 -4.42
C LEU A 70 3.80 4.79 -5.29
N VAL A 71 2.57 4.45 -4.91
CA VAL A 71 1.74 3.48 -5.64
C VAL A 71 1.37 4.06 -7.01
N ASN A 72 0.92 5.31 -7.08
CA ASN A 72 0.55 5.91 -8.36
C ASN A 72 1.76 6.06 -9.29
N GLU A 73 2.92 6.48 -8.80
CA GLU A 73 4.11 6.65 -9.63
C GLU A 73 4.64 5.32 -10.16
N GLN A 74 4.79 4.31 -9.29
CA GLN A 74 5.31 3.00 -9.69
C GLN A 74 4.34 2.28 -10.62
N ILE A 75 3.05 2.23 -10.25
CA ILE A 75 2.03 1.56 -11.06
C ILE A 75 1.87 2.27 -12.39
N SER A 76 1.79 3.59 -12.43
CA SER A 76 1.63 4.32 -13.69
C SER A 76 2.82 4.09 -14.64
N THR A 77 4.04 4.07 -14.10
CA THR A 77 5.24 3.81 -14.89
C THR A 77 5.25 2.40 -15.48
N GLU A 78 4.92 1.38 -14.68
CA GLU A 78 4.87 0.00 -15.16
C GLU A 78 3.71 -0.23 -16.15
N LEU A 79 2.54 0.36 -15.90
CA LEU A 79 1.41 0.32 -16.85
C LEU A 79 1.77 0.99 -18.18
N GLU A 80 2.48 2.12 -18.15
CA GLU A 80 2.93 2.80 -19.38
C GLU A 80 3.93 1.92 -20.16
N ARG A 81 4.87 1.26 -19.48
CA ARG A 81 5.79 0.31 -20.10
C ARG A 81 5.06 -0.86 -20.75
N ILE A 82 4.05 -1.43 -20.06
CA ILE A 82 3.21 -2.51 -20.60
C ILE A 82 2.46 -2.02 -21.83
N ARG A 83 1.84 -0.83 -21.77
CA ARG A 83 1.12 -0.23 -22.91
C ARG A 83 2.04 -0.03 -24.12
N LEU A 84 3.25 0.50 -23.91
CA LEU A 84 4.23 0.68 -24.99
C LEU A 84 4.71 -0.65 -25.59
N ALA A 85 4.92 -1.68 -24.76
CA ALA A 85 5.28 -3.01 -25.22
C ALA A 85 4.16 -3.67 -26.05
N ALA A 86 2.91 -3.57 -25.57
CA ALA A 86 1.72 -4.04 -26.29
C ALA A 86 1.58 -3.34 -27.65
N ASN A 87 1.61 -2.01 -27.68
CA ASN A 87 1.52 -1.23 -28.92
C ASN A 87 2.61 -1.60 -29.94
N ARG A 88 3.83 -1.91 -29.48
CA ARG A 88 4.92 -2.34 -30.36
C ARG A 88 4.65 -3.74 -30.92
N SER A 89 4.17 -4.66 -30.07
CA SER A 89 3.78 -6.01 -30.50
C SER A 89 2.66 -5.96 -31.53
N ASP A 90 1.63 -5.13 -31.30
CA ASP A 90 0.50 -4.95 -32.21
C ASP A 90 0.97 -4.40 -33.56
N ARG A 91 1.84 -3.39 -33.55
CA ARG A 91 2.44 -2.86 -34.79
C ARG A 91 3.23 -3.92 -35.55
N HIS A 92 4.04 -4.71 -34.85
CA HIS A 92 4.78 -5.80 -35.50
C HIS A 92 3.83 -6.87 -36.06
N GLY A 93 2.75 -7.19 -35.34
CA GLY A 93 1.70 -8.09 -35.81
C GLY A 93 1.06 -7.59 -37.10
N GLN A 94 0.71 -6.30 -37.15
CA GLN A 94 0.16 -5.69 -38.37
C GLN A 94 1.14 -5.77 -39.55
N ILE A 95 2.42 -5.43 -39.34
CA ILE A 95 3.45 -5.52 -40.39
C ILE A 95 3.57 -6.96 -40.90
N LEU A 96 3.58 -7.96 -40.01
CA LEU A 96 3.64 -9.37 -40.40
C LEU A 96 2.40 -9.80 -41.20
N THR A 97 1.21 -9.36 -40.81
CA THR A 97 -0.03 -9.61 -41.56
C THR A 97 0.04 -9.01 -42.96
N GLU A 98 0.51 -7.77 -43.11
CA GLU A 98 0.67 -7.12 -44.42
C GLU A 98 1.69 -7.84 -45.31
N LEU A 99 2.83 -8.28 -44.73
CA LEU A 99 3.84 -9.06 -45.45
C LEU A 99 3.31 -10.44 -45.88
N LEU A 100 2.57 -11.13 -45.01
CA LEU A 100 1.95 -12.42 -45.33
C LEU A 100 0.89 -12.27 -46.42
N GLN A 101 0.06 -11.22 -46.36
CA GLN A 101 -0.93 -10.92 -47.39
C GLN A 101 -0.26 -10.67 -48.75
N ALA A 102 0.83 -9.88 -48.78
CA ALA A 102 1.57 -9.62 -50.00
C ALA A 102 2.18 -10.90 -50.61
N LEU A 103 2.69 -11.79 -49.76
CA LEU A 103 3.20 -13.10 -50.18
C LEU A 103 2.07 -13.97 -50.75
N MET A 104 0.95 -14.10 -50.03
CA MET A 104 -0.19 -14.90 -50.48
C MET A 104 -0.75 -14.41 -51.83
N GLN A 105 -0.86 -13.09 -52.00
CA GLN A 105 -1.32 -12.48 -53.25
C GLN A 105 -0.37 -12.77 -54.41
N THR A 106 0.94 -12.76 -54.15
CA THR A 106 1.99 -13.01 -55.16
C THR A 106 1.99 -14.46 -55.61
N GLU A 107 1.78 -15.39 -54.67
CA GLU A 107 1.73 -16.84 -54.93
C GLU A 107 0.34 -17.33 -55.38
N GLY A 108 -0.66 -16.44 -55.46
CA GLY A 108 -2.02 -16.78 -55.87
C GLY A 108 -2.77 -17.67 -54.88
N ILE A 109 -2.47 -17.56 -53.58
CA ILE A 109 -3.09 -18.33 -52.51
C ILE A 109 -4.41 -17.66 -52.11
N GLU A 110 -5.54 -18.30 -52.40
CA GLU A 110 -6.89 -17.78 -52.06
C GLU A 110 -7.37 -18.20 -50.67
N ASP A 111 -6.91 -19.33 -50.14
CA ASP A 111 -7.31 -19.88 -48.84
C ASP A 111 -6.15 -20.60 -48.14
N ILE A 112 -6.25 -20.74 -46.82
CA ILE A 112 -5.23 -21.37 -45.97
C ILE A 112 -5.71 -22.70 -45.39
N MET A 113 -4.80 -23.66 -45.29
CA MET A 113 -5.01 -24.89 -44.53
C MET A 113 -4.82 -24.62 -43.04
N THR A 114 -5.77 -25.04 -42.20
CA THR A 114 -5.65 -24.85 -40.74
C THR A 114 -4.73 -25.88 -40.11
N THR A 115 -4.20 -25.57 -38.93
CA THR A 115 -3.36 -26.53 -38.18
C THR A 115 -4.10 -27.77 -37.71
N ASP A 116 -5.44 -27.71 -37.63
CA ASP A 116 -6.29 -28.87 -37.33
C ASP A 116 -6.34 -29.86 -38.51
N GLN A 117 -6.27 -29.33 -39.74
CA GLN A 117 -6.24 -30.16 -40.96
C GLN A 117 -4.85 -30.72 -41.19
N PHE A 118 -3.81 -29.89 -41.06
CA PHE A 118 -2.44 -30.30 -41.22
C PHE A 118 -1.51 -29.34 -40.47
N LYS A 119 -0.72 -29.87 -39.54
CA LYS A 119 0.33 -29.13 -38.86
C LYS A 119 1.69 -29.51 -39.43
N PRO A 120 2.35 -28.63 -40.21
CA PRO A 120 3.66 -28.93 -40.76
C PRO A 120 4.72 -29.12 -39.67
N THR A 121 5.71 -29.98 -39.92
CA THR A 121 6.81 -30.25 -38.98
C THR A 121 7.66 -29.01 -38.68
N PHE A 122 7.78 -28.09 -39.64
CA PHE A 122 8.49 -26.82 -39.42
C PHE A 122 7.77 -25.95 -38.38
N LEU A 123 6.43 -25.95 -38.37
CA LEU A 123 5.65 -25.15 -37.42
C LEU A 123 5.78 -25.71 -36.01
N ALA A 124 5.70 -27.03 -35.86
CA ALA A 124 5.96 -27.70 -34.59
C ALA A 124 7.39 -27.42 -34.05
N THR A 125 8.38 -27.37 -34.95
CA THR A 125 9.76 -27.03 -34.60
C THR A 125 9.87 -25.58 -34.11
N ALA A 126 9.22 -24.64 -34.82
CA ALA A 126 9.22 -23.24 -34.45
C ALA A 126 8.57 -23.01 -33.09
N GLU A 127 7.41 -23.61 -32.82
CA GLU A 127 6.74 -23.54 -31.52
C GLU A 127 7.62 -24.03 -30.38
N ARG A 128 8.26 -25.20 -30.54
CA ARG A 128 9.17 -25.76 -29.53
C ARG A 128 10.32 -24.80 -29.23
N VAL A 129 10.98 -24.27 -30.26
CA VAL A 129 12.11 -23.35 -30.09
C VAL A 129 11.68 -22.04 -29.42
N VAL A 130 10.50 -21.52 -29.76
CA VAL A 130 9.94 -20.32 -29.11
C VAL A 130 9.63 -20.61 -27.65
N GLN A 131 9.02 -21.74 -27.34
CA GLN A 131 8.70 -22.16 -25.98
C GLN A 131 9.98 -22.29 -25.11
N GLU A 132 10.98 -23.01 -25.61
CA GLU A 132 12.29 -23.15 -24.94
C GLU A 132 12.95 -21.79 -24.68
N ARG A 133 12.83 -20.84 -25.63
CA ARG A 133 13.36 -19.49 -25.47
C ARG A 133 12.63 -18.71 -24.38
N ILE A 134 11.31 -18.82 -24.30
CA ILE A 134 10.50 -18.17 -23.25
C ILE A 134 10.88 -18.73 -21.88
N GLU A 135 10.99 -20.06 -21.77
CA GLU A 135 11.39 -20.73 -20.53
C GLU A 135 12.79 -20.32 -20.08
N HIS A 136 13.75 -20.28 -21.00
CA HIS A 136 15.11 -19.83 -20.70
C HIS A 136 15.16 -18.35 -20.27
N GLN A 137 14.37 -17.48 -20.91
CA GLN A 137 14.28 -16.07 -20.49
C GLN A 137 13.68 -15.92 -19.10
N LYS A 138 12.67 -16.73 -18.76
CA LYS A 138 12.07 -16.76 -17.43
C LYS A 138 13.09 -17.21 -16.37
N GLN A 139 13.79 -18.33 -16.62
CA GLN A 139 14.84 -18.82 -15.73
C GLN A 139 15.94 -17.78 -15.51
N LYS A 140 16.43 -17.13 -16.58
CA LYS A 140 17.45 -16.08 -16.46
C LYS A 140 16.99 -14.90 -15.60
N LYS A 141 15.73 -14.49 -15.74
CA LYS A 141 15.14 -13.42 -14.91
C LYS A 141 15.07 -13.85 -13.44
N ASP A 142 14.62 -15.08 -13.19
CA ASP A 142 14.51 -15.62 -11.83
C ASP A 142 15.91 -15.68 -11.17
N THR A 143 16.92 -16.26 -11.84
CA THR A 143 18.31 -16.32 -11.34
C THR A 143 18.89 -14.93 -11.02
N LEU A 144 18.70 -13.95 -11.92
CA LEU A 144 19.14 -12.56 -11.69
C LEU A 144 18.45 -11.88 -10.50
N THR A 145 17.26 -12.35 -10.12
CA THR A 145 16.51 -11.84 -8.97
C THR A 145 17.02 -12.47 -7.68
N PHE A 146 17.44 -13.75 -7.72
CA PHE A 146 18.08 -14.44 -6.59
C PHE A 146 19.48 -13.91 -6.24
N GLU A 147 20.28 -13.47 -7.22
CA GLU A 147 21.62 -12.91 -6.97
C GLU A 147 21.61 -11.47 -6.43
N ARG A 148 20.44 -10.81 -6.38
CA ARG A 148 20.27 -9.41 -5.95
C ARG A 148 19.52 -9.23 -4.64
N GLY A 149 19.01 -10.31 -4.04
CA GLY A 149 18.39 -10.33 -2.71
C GLY A 149 19.38 -10.81 -1.65
#